data_AF-A0AA39ITN1-F1
#
_entry.id   AF-A0AA39ITN1-F1
#
_cell.length_a   1.000
_cell.length_b   1.000
_cell.length_c   1.000
_cell.angle_alpha   90.00
_cell.angle_beta   90.00
_cell.angle_gamma   90.00
#
_symmetry.space_group_name_H-M   'P 1'
#
loop_
_entity.id
_entity.type
_entity.pdbx_description
1 polymer ?
#
loop_
_entity_poly.entity_id
_entity_poly.type
_entity_poly.pdbx_seq_one_letter_code
_entity_poly.pdbx_strand_id
1 'polypeptide(L)' 'IYHHKILQINYTTYDIRRNQDSINPCTRSNIMVLANDQEGSHPYWYACVLGVFHTYVQY' A
#
# COMPACT_ATOMS: atom_id res chain seq x y z
N ILE A 1 3.86 -6.66 -17.91
CA ILE A 1 3.18 -6.57 -16.59
C ILE A 1 3.56 -7.82 -15.80
N TYR A 2 4.01 -7.67 -14.56
CA TYR A 2 4.49 -8.74 -13.67
C TYR A 2 3.56 -8.87 -12.46
N HIS A 3 3.16 -10.08 -12.10
CA HIS A 3 2.31 -10.33 -10.93
C HIS A 3 3.16 -10.71 -9.70
N HIS A 4 2.90 -10.06 -8.57
CA HIS A 4 3.63 -10.28 -7.32
C HIS A 4 2.71 -10.82 -6.23
N LYS A 5 3.23 -11.78 -5.46
CA LYS A 5 2.51 -12.39 -4.33
C LYS A 5 2.54 -11.52 -3.08
N ILE A 6 3.59 -10.72 -2.89
CA ILE A 6 3.77 -9.87 -1.71
C ILE A 6 4.33 -8.54 -2.20
N LEU A 7 3.78 -7.43 -1.69
CA LEU A 7 4.33 -6.09 -1.86
C LEU A 7 4.98 -5.65 -0.55
N GLN A 8 6.21 -5.15 -0.63
CA GLN A 8 6.92 -4.59 0.51
C GLN A 8 7.22 -3.12 0.27
N ILE A 9 6.75 -2.27 1.18
CA ILE A 9 6.90 -0.81 1.10
C ILE A 9 7.82 -0.39 2.24
N ASN A 10 8.99 0.15 1.88
CA ASN A 10 9.91 0.72 2.85
C ASN A 10 9.51 2.16 3.16
N TYR A 11 9.54 2.53 4.43
CA TYR A 11 9.31 3.90 4.89
C TYR A 11 10.28 4.26 6.00
N THR A 12 10.62 5.54 6.06
CA THR A 12 11.37 6.12 7.17
C THR A 12 10.41 6.60 8.23
N THR A 13 10.57 6.10 9.45
CA THR A 13 9.91 6.68 10.62
C THR A 13 10.67 7.92 11.08
N TYR A 14 9.99 8.76 11.86
CA TYR A 14 10.49 10.06 12.32
C TYR A 14 11.86 9.99 13.01
N ASP A 15 12.17 8.86 13.66
CA ASP A 15 13.44 8.63 14.36
C ASP A 15 14.59 8.18 13.42
N ILE A 16 14.50 8.44 12.11
CA ILE A 16 15.48 8.03 11.07
C ILE A 16 15.60 6.50 10.96
N ARG A 17 14.69 5.73 11.55
CA ARG A 17 14.65 4.28 11.43
C ARG A 17 13.97 3.89 10.11
N ARG A 18 14.53 2.89 9.44
CA ARG A 18 13.87 2.26 8.29
C ARG A 18 12.95 1.17 8.81
N ASN A 19 11.68 1.26 8.46
CA ASN A 19 10.73 0.20 8.67
C ASN A 19 10.11 -0.23 7.34
N GLN A 20 9.39 -1.35 7.36
CA GLN A 20 8.82 -1.94 6.17
C GLN A 20 7.43 -2.47 6.48
N ASP A 21 6.48 -2.16 5.60
CA ASP A 21 5.15 -2.74 5.62
C ASP A 21 5.05 -3.79 4.52
N SER A 22 4.48 -4.94 4.87
CA SER A 22 4.30 -6.08 3.97
C SER A 22 2.83 -6.30 3.73
N ILE A 23 2.41 -6.22 2.47
CA ILE A 23 1.05 -6.47 2.02
C ILE A 23 1.04 -7.83 1.33
N ASN A 24 0.25 -8.75 1.88
CA ASN A 24 0.06 -10.08 1.32
C ASN A 24 -1.42 -10.24 0.94
N PRO A 25 -1.76 -10.14 -0.36
CA PRO A 25 -3.13 -10.30 -0.85
C PRO A 25 -3.78 -11.63 -0.47
N CYS A 26 -3.00 -12.69 -0.19
CA CYS A 26 -3.54 -14.01 0.14
C CYS A 26 -3.92 -14.19 1.61
N THR A 27 -3.28 -13.47 2.54
CA THR A 27 -3.46 -13.70 3.99
C THR A 27 -3.81 -12.44 4.79
N ARG A 28 -3.43 -11.26 4.30
CA ARG A 28 -3.65 -9.99 4.99
C ARG A 28 -3.78 -8.87 3.95
N SER A 29 -4.89 -8.92 3.23
CA SER A 29 -5.18 -8.06 2.06
C SER A 29 -5.80 -6.71 2.42
N ASN A 30 -6.33 -6.54 3.63
CA ASN A 30 -6.98 -5.29 4.03
C ASN A 30 -5.93 -4.19 4.25
N ILE A 31 -6.15 -3.04 3.63
CA ILE A 31 -5.29 -1.85 3.72
C ILE A 31 -6.12 -0.61 4.06
N MET A 32 -5.44 0.37 4.63
CA MET A 32 -5.95 1.73 4.80
C MET A 32 -5.14 2.66 3.90
N VAL A 33 -5.83 3.57 3.21
CA VAL A 33 -5.20 4.58 2.36
C VAL A 33 -5.71 5.94 2.79
N LEU A 34 -4.85 6.96 2.73
CA LEU A 34 -5.24 8.33 2.99
C LEU A 34 -6.39 8.71 2.05
N ALA A 35 -7.53 9.07 2.63
CA ALA A 35 -8.70 9.51 1.86
C ALA A 35 -8.41 10.89 1.24
N ASN A 36 -8.86 11.10 0.00
CA ASN A 36 -8.81 12.40 -0.67
C ASN A 36 -10.21 13.05 -0.67
N ASP A 37 -10.90 12.98 0.46
CA ASP A 37 -12.26 13.50 0.65
C ASP A 37 -12.25 14.92 1.26
N GLN A 38 -13.41 15.57 1.28
CA GLN A 38 -13.57 16.90 1.88
C GLN A 38 -13.30 16.89 3.39
N GLU A 39 -12.85 18.03 3.92
CA GLU A 39 -12.65 18.24 5.36
C GLU A 39 -13.92 17.88 6.15
N GLY A 40 -13.74 17.04 7.19
CA GLY A 40 -14.83 16.53 8.03
C GLY A 40 -15.27 15.10 7.72
N SER A 41 -14.81 14.49 6.62
CA SER A 41 -14.96 13.05 6.37
C SER A 41 -13.90 12.22 7.11
N HIS A 42 -14.09 10.90 7.15
CA HIS A 42 -13.13 9.98 7.75
C HIS A 42 -11.78 10.06 7.00
N PRO A 43 -10.64 10.17 7.70
CA PRO A 43 -9.34 10.45 7.07
C PRO A 43 -8.77 9.29 6.24
N TYR A 44 -9.38 8.10 6.31
CA TYR A 44 -8.90 6.90 5.62
C TYR A 44 -9.99 6.20 4.85
N TRP A 45 -9.63 5.70 3.66
CA TRP A 45 -10.36 4.69 2.93
C TRP A 45 -9.87 3.30 3.31
N TYR A 46 -10.79 2.33 3.24
CA TYR A 46 -10.53 0.93 3.54
C TYR A 46 -10.72 0.11 2.27
N ALA A 47 -9.74 -0.73 1.95
CA ALA A 47 -9.79 -1.56 0.76
C ALA A 47 -9.21 -2.95 1.02
N CYS A 48 -9.56 -3.91 0.17
CA CYS A 48 -8.98 -5.25 0.15
C CYS A 48 -8.19 -5.43 -1.14
N VAL A 49 -6.88 -5.71 -1.02
CA VAL A 49 -5.98 -5.93 -2.15
C VAL A 49 -6.24 -7.30 -2.78
N LEU A 50 -6.61 -7.31 -4.05
CA LEU A 50 -6.88 -8.54 -4.81
C LEU A 50 -5.62 -9.12 -5.48
N GLY A 51 -4.67 -8.27 -5.84
CA GLY A 51 -3.44 -8.66 -6.51
C GLY A 51 -2.50 -7.48 -6.69
N VAL A 52 -1.21 -7.75 -6.87
CA VAL A 52 -0.18 -6.73 -7.06
C VAL A 52 0.45 -6.92 -8.43
N PHE A 53 0.42 -5.87 -9.26
CA PHE A 53 0.97 -5.89 -10.60
C PHE A 53 2.00 -4.78 -10.78
N HIS A 54 3.18 -5.12 -11.28
CA HIS A 54 4.26 -4.18 -11.56
C HIS A 54 4.53 -4.08 -13.06
N THR A 55 4.78 -2.88 -13.56
CA THR A 55 5.10 -2.63 -14.96
C THR A 55 6.28 -1.68 -15.06
N TYR A 56 7.27 -2.02 -15.88
CA TYR A 56 8.31 -1.06 -16.24
C TYR A 56 7.76 -0.19 -17.38
N VAL A 57 7.60 1.10 -17.11
CA VAL A 57 7.15 2.07 -18.11
C VAL A 57 8.40 2.71 -18.73
N GLN A 58 8.55 2.58 -20.05
CA GLN A 58 9.56 3.29 -20.83
C GLN A 58 8.85 4.34 -21.70
N TYR A 59 9.43 5.54 -21.78
CA TYR A 59 8.99 6.64 -22.63
C TYR A 59 9.81 6.67 -23.92
#